data_AF-G3M7W6-F1
#
_entry.id   AF-G3M7W6-F1
#
_cell.length_a   1.000
_cell.length_b   1.000
_cell.length_c   1.000
_cell.angle_alpha   90.00
_cell.angle_beta   90.00
_cell.angle_gamma   90.00
#
_symmetry.space_group_name_H-M   'P 1'
#
loop_
_entity.id
_entity.type
_entity.pdbx_description
1 polymer ?
#
loop_
_entity_poly.entity_id
_entity_poly.type
_entity_poly.pdbx_seq_one_letter_code
_entity_poly.pdbx_strand_id
1 'polypeptide(L)'
;QPHLITAEEIKRQIEAVGFPAFIKKQPKYLTLGTIDIERLKNTPVKSNAGSQQKCSKSPKGSAATFFIDGMHCQSCVFNIESHISALPAVNSVAVSLESKSAIVKYNPKLITPDALRKAIEAIAPGQYKVSLASECHGSPNSPVIPFLQKPHGSGTSQPLTQETVINIDGMTCNSCVQSIEGVISKKTGVKCIRVSLANSTGIIEYDPLLTSPEILREA
;
A
#
# COMPACT_ATOMS: atom_id res chain seq x y z
N GLN A 1 9.12 -3.11 38.29
CA GLN A 1 9.39 -1.66 38.30
C GLN A 1 9.67 -1.25 36.86
N PRO A 2 8.90 -0.34 36.23
CA PRO A 2 9.18 0.04 34.84
C PRO A 2 10.47 0.86 34.80
N HIS A 3 11.53 0.30 34.21
CA HIS A 3 12.80 1.00 34.02
C HIS A 3 12.71 1.82 32.75
N LEU A 4 12.78 3.15 32.89
CA LEU A 4 12.81 4.05 31.75
C LEU A 4 14.19 3.95 31.10
N ILE A 5 14.26 3.43 29.88
CA ILE A 5 15.51 3.37 29.12
C ILE A 5 15.81 4.80 28.66
N THR A 6 16.90 5.38 29.16
CA THR A 6 17.31 6.73 28.79
C THR A 6 18.11 6.72 27.49
N ALA A 7 18.12 7.85 26.77
CA ALA A 7 18.85 7.97 25.51
C ALA A 7 20.37 7.72 25.69
N GLU A 8 20.87 7.98 26.89
CA GLU A 8 22.27 7.75 27.28
C GLU A 8 22.60 6.27 27.41
N GLU A 9 21.67 5.45 27.92
CA GLU A 9 21.85 4.00 28.03
C GLU A 9 21.89 3.34 26.65
N ILE A 10 21.05 3.82 25.73
CA ILE A 10 21.04 3.39 24.32
C ILE A 10 22.38 3.75 23.65
N LYS A 11 22.89 4.97 23.86
CA LYS A 11 24.22 5.38 23.36
C LYS A 11 25.32 4.46 23.89
N ARG A 12 25.32 4.16 25.18
CA ARG A 12 26.34 3.33 25.84
C ARG A 12 26.36 1.91 25.27
N GLN A 13 25.21 1.34 24.96
CA GLN A 13 25.12 0.01 24.34
C GLN A 13 25.67 0.00 22.92
N ILE A 14 25.42 1.05 22.13
CA ILE A 14 25.97 1.17 20.76
C ILE A 14 27.50 1.33 20.79
N GLU A 15 28.05 2.08 21.73
CA GLU A 15 29.50 2.22 21.89
C GLU A 15 30.17 0.94 22.40
N ALA A 16 29.50 0.19 23.28
CA ALA A 16 29.99 -1.10 23.80
C ALA A 16 30.11 -2.17 22.71
N VAL A 17 29.31 -2.10 21.64
CA VAL A 17 29.43 -2.97 20.46
C VAL A 17 30.39 -2.42 19.40
N GLY A 18 31.17 -1.38 19.73
CA GLY A 18 32.26 -0.87 18.91
C GLY A 18 31.86 0.19 17.88
N PHE A 19 30.63 0.71 17.96
CA PHE A 19 30.14 1.75 17.04
C PHE A 19 30.10 3.11 17.74
N PRO A 20 30.86 4.13 17.30
CA PRO A 20 30.81 5.45 17.92
C PRO A 20 29.45 6.12 17.65
N ALA A 21 28.73 6.47 18.73
CA ALA A 21 27.41 7.09 18.66
C ALA A 21 27.38 8.44 19.38
N PHE A 22 26.60 9.40 18.88
CA PHE A 22 26.45 10.71 19.51
C PHE A 22 25.01 11.22 19.39
N ILE A 23 24.51 11.82 20.48
CA ILE A 23 23.13 12.34 20.55
C ILE A 23 23.12 13.75 19.96
N LYS A 24 22.56 13.91 18.75
CA LYS A 24 22.51 15.20 18.03
C LYS A 24 21.53 16.22 18.64
N LYS A 25 20.56 15.79 19.44
CA LYS A 25 19.58 16.67 20.10
C LYS A 25 18.98 15.95 21.31
N GLN A 26 19.10 16.51 22.51
CA GLN A 26 18.41 15.98 23.68
C GLN A 26 16.90 16.29 23.59
N PRO A 27 16.02 15.29 23.79
CA PRO A 27 14.59 15.57 23.91
C PRO A 27 14.34 16.38 25.18
N LYS A 28 13.85 17.62 25.05
CA LYS A 28 13.37 18.38 26.19
C LYS A 28 12.07 17.76 26.67
N TYR A 29 12.09 17.14 27.84
CA TYR A 29 10.91 16.61 28.49
C TYR A 29 10.00 17.79 28.86
N LEU A 30 8.74 17.74 28.41
CA LEU A 30 7.74 18.75 28.79
C LEU A 30 7.40 18.55 30.27
N THR A 31 7.74 19.52 31.12
CA THR A 31 7.36 19.53 32.53
C THR A 31 5.86 19.86 32.64
N LEU A 32 5.03 18.85 32.94
CA LEU A 32 3.63 19.09 33.30
C LEU A 32 3.56 19.69 34.71
N GLY A 33 2.95 20.87 34.82
CA GLY A 33 2.51 21.42 36.11
C GLY A 33 1.32 20.64 36.67
N THR A 34 1.15 20.73 38.00
CA THR A 34 0.26 19.91 38.87
C THR A 34 -1.24 19.95 38.53
N ILE A 35 -1.69 20.72 37.54
CA ILE A 35 -3.10 21.07 37.35
C ILE A 35 -3.82 20.09 36.39
N ASP A 36 -3.09 19.26 35.63
CA ASP A 36 -3.66 18.39 34.59
C ASP A 36 -3.99 16.95 35.05
N ILE A 37 -3.79 16.61 36.33
CA ILE A 37 -4.05 15.23 36.81
C ILE A 37 -5.56 14.94 36.90
N GLU A 38 -6.41 15.94 37.16
CA GLU A 38 -7.84 15.71 37.43
C GLU A 38 -8.70 15.65 36.15
N ARG A 39 -8.23 16.19 35.02
CA ARG A 39 -8.89 16.06 33.71
C ARG A 39 -8.65 14.72 33.02
N LEU A 40 -7.62 13.99 33.43
CA LEU A 40 -7.22 12.70 32.85
C LEU A 40 -8.04 11.49 33.35
N LYS A 41 -8.89 11.65 34.37
CA LYS A 41 -9.61 10.51 34.98
C LYS A 41 -11.01 10.22 34.39
N ASN A 42 -11.56 11.11 33.54
CA ASN A 42 -12.96 11.02 33.08
C ASN A 42 -13.18 11.15 31.56
N THR A 43 -12.23 10.73 30.71
CA THR A 43 -12.46 10.70 29.26
C THR A 43 -12.11 9.34 28.67
N PRO A 44 -13.00 8.68 27.89
CA PRO A 44 -12.71 7.41 27.26
C PRO A 44 -11.53 7.53 26.29
N VAL A 45 -10.64 6.55 26.38
CA VAL A 45 -9.34 6.49 25.71
C VAL A 45 -9.48 6.47 24.19
N LYS A 46 -9.00 7.53 23.53
CA LYS A 46 -8.51 7.51 22.15
C LYS A 46 -7.07 8.00 22.18
N SER A 47 -6.13 7.09 22.32
CA SER A 47 -4.69 7.41 22.29
C SER A 47 -4.23 7.53 20.84
N ASN A 48 -4.08 8.77 20.40
CA ASN A 48 -3.40 9.19 19.19
C ASN A 48 -1.97 9.63 19.56
N ALA A 49 -0.96 8.89 19.13
CA ALA A 49 0.45 9.31 19.15
C ALA A 49 0.76 10.07 17.86
N GLY A 50 1.05 11.37 17.97
CA GLY A 50 1.32 12.24 16.84
C GLY A 50 2.81 12.43 16.57
N SER A 51 3.25 12.11 15.35
CA SER A 51 3.84 13.15 14.51
C SER A 51 2.74 13.59 13.54
N GLN A 52 2.08 14.68 13.91
CA GLN A 52 1.03 15.30 13.12
C GLN A 52 1.68 16.23 12.09
N GLN A 53 1.68 15.81 10.83
CA GLN A 53 1.38 16.72 9.74
C GLN A 53 0.23 16.13 8.91
N LYS A 54 -0.97 16.35 9.47
CA LYS A 54 -2.18 16.83 8.80
C LYS A 54 -2.25 16.65 7.27
N CYS A 55 -3.12 15.74 6.86
CA CYS A 55 -4.32 16.13 6.08
C CYS A 55 -5.39 15.06 6.33
N SER A 56 -6.20 15.18 7.39
CA SER A 56 -7.48 15.89 7.36
C SER A 56 -8.07 16.05 5.95
N LYS A 57 -9.03 15.18 5.63
CA LYS A 57 -9.81 15.09 4.38
C LYS A 57 -9.08 14.40 3.22
N SER A 58 -9.70 13.32 2.75
CA SER A 58 -9.30 12.50 1.62
C SER A 58 -9.03 13.35 0.37
N PRO A 59 -7.80 13.40 -0.16
CA PRO A 59 -7.61 13.77 -1.54
C PRO A 59 -7.95 12.53 -2.37
N LYS A 60 -8.76 12.74 -3.41
CA LYS A 60 -9.06 11.74 -4.45
C LYS A 60 -7.77 11.43 -5.22
N GLY A 61 -6.86 10.68 -4.63
CA GLY A 61 -5.59 10.26 -5.22
C GLY A 61 -5.58 8.76 -5.46
N SER A 62 -4.92 8.32 -6.52
CA SER A 62 -4.67 6.91 -6.80
C SER A 62 -3.33 6.51 -6.19
N ALA A 63 -3.17 5.22 -5.88
CA ALA A 63 -1.91 4.65 -5.44
C ALA A 63 -1.43 3.62 -6.47
N ALA A 64 -0.16 3.72 -6.85
CA ALA A 64 0.52 2.72 -7.68
C ALA A 64 1.70 2.14 -6.92
N THR A 65 1.84 0.82 -7.01
CA THR A 65 3.00 0.09 -6.48
C THR A 65 3.90 -0.30 -7.63
N PHE A 66 5.20 -0.04 -7.50
CA PHE A 66 6.24 -0.36 -8.49
C PHE A 66 7.27 -1.28 -7.87
N PHE A 67 7.63 -2.36 -8.55
CA PHE A 67 8.83 -3.15 -8.24
C PHE A 67 10.03 -2.49 -8.90
N ILE A 68 11.10 -2.30 -8.14
CA ILE A 68 12.31 -1.61 -8.61
C ILE A 68 13.49 -2.55 -8.43
N ASP A 69 14.01 -3.03 -9.56
CA ASP A 69 15.24 -3.80 -9.60
C ASP A 69 16.45 -2.87 -9.73
N GLY A 70 17.56 -3.25 -9.10
CA GLY A 70 18.79 -2.44 -9.05
C GLY A 70 18.97 -1.58 -7.79
N MET A 71 17.96 -1.49 -6.90
CA MET A 71 18.13 -0.87 -5.58
C MET A 71 19.01 -1.76 -4.68
N HIS A 72 20.18 -1.26 -4.26
CA HIS A 72 21.12 -2.00 -3.40
C HIS A 72 21.42 -1.32 -2.06
N CYS A 73 21.12 -0.02 -1.92
CA CYS A 73 21.48 0.75 -0.73
C CYS A 73 20.38 1.74 -0.33
N GLN A 74 20.38 2.17 0.95
CA GLN A 74 19.49 3.21 1.46
C GLN A 74 19.64 4.55 0.72
N SER A 75 20.83 4.83 0.18
CA SER A 75 21.04 5.99 -0.69
C SER A 75 20.18 5.93 -1.97
N CYS A 76 19.94 4.74 -2.53
CA CYS A 76 19.05 4.57 -3.69
C CYS A 76 17.60 4.89 -3.34
N VAL A 77 17.14 4.43 -2.16
CA VAL A 77 15.80 4.72 -1.62
C VAL A 77 15.57 6.21 -1.54
N PHE A 78 16.47 6.90 -0.84
CA PHE A 78 16.37 8.34 -0.62
C PHE A 78 16.42 9.11 -1.95
N ASN A 79 17.27 8.69 -2.88
CA ASN A 79 17.36 9.31 -4.20
C ASN A 79 16.04 9.19 -4.98
N ILE A 80 15.43 8.01 -4.97
CA ILE A 80 14.15 7.74 -5.63
C ILE A 80 13.03 8.53 -4.95
N GLU A 81 12.93 8.50 -3.62
CA GLU A 81 11.92 9.25 -2.86
C GLU A 81 12.02 10.76 -3.09
N SER A 82 13.23 11.31 -3.07
CA SER A 82 13.46 12.74 -3.29
C SER A 82 13.06 13.18 -4.70
N HIS A 83 13.47 12.44 -5.74
CA HIS A 83 13.13 12.76 -7.13
C HIS A 83 11.63 12.63 -7.43
N ILE A 84 10.98 11.58 -6.92
CA ILE A 84 9.57 11.32 -7.19
C ILE A 84 8.66 12.24 -6.36
N SER A 85 9.03 12.58 -5.12
CA SER A 85 8.29 13.56 -4.32
C SER A 85 8.38 14.99 -4.86
N ALA A 86 9.42 15.32 -5.64
CA ALA A 86 9.55 16.62 -6.30
C ALA A 86 8.59 16.80 -7.49
N LEU A 87 7.94 15.74 -7.98
CA LEU A 87 7.00 15.83 -9.09
C LEU A 87 5.69 16.49 -8.63
N PRO A 88 5.17 17.52 -9.34
CA PRO A 88 4.00 18.30 -8.92
C PRO A 88 2.69 17.48 -8.87
N ALA A 89 2.67 16.29 -9.47
CA ALA A 89 1.53 15.39 -9.50
C ALA A 89 1.56 14.28 -8.43
N VAL A 90 2.63 14.20 -7.63
CA VAL A 90 2.82 13.20 -6.57
C VAL A 90 2.43 13.80 -5.23
N ASN A 91 1.58 13.09 -4.49
CA ASN A 91 1.16 13.47 -3.15
C ASN A 91 2.07 12.88 -2.07
N SER A 92 2.56 11.67 -2.26
CA SER A 92 3.44 10.97 -1.31
C SER A 92 4.09 9.78 -2.00
N VAL A 93 5.33 9.48 -1.61
CA VAL A 93 6.08 8.30 -2.04
C VAL A 93 6.65 7.60 -0.81
N ALA A 94 6.67 6.28 -0.83
CA ALA A 94 7.31 5.45 0.18
C ALA A 94 8.04 4.30 -0.53
N VAL A 95 9.35 4.16 -0.28
CA VAL A 95 10.19 3.14 -0.92
C VAL A 95 10.71 2.15 0.12
N SER A 96 10.68 0.86 -0.22
CA SER A 96 11.12 -0.24 0.63
C SER A 96 12.16 -1.10 -0.08
N LEU A 97 13.35 -1.22 0.53
CA LEU A 97 14.40 -2.12 0.06
C LEU A 97 14.07 -3.58 0.33
N GLU A 98 13.43 -3.86 1.47
CA GLU A 98 13.07 -5.22 1.89
C GLU A 98 12.15 -5.87 0.86
N SER A 99 11.12 -5.14 0.44
CA SER A 99 10.15 -5.61 -0.55
C SER A 99 10.50 -5.18 -1.98
N LYS A 100 11.68 -4.59 -2.20
CA LYS A 100 12.15 -4.05 -3.49
C LYS A 100 11.07 -3.29 -4.26
N SER A 101 10.31 -2.45 -3.56
CA SER A 101 9.12 -1.80 -4.11
C SER A 101 8.94 -0.37 -3.62
N ALA A 102 8.25 0.42 -4.44
CA ALA A 102 7.88 1.80 -4.17
C ALA A 102 6.37 1.97 -4.29
N ILE A 103 5.75 2.60 -3.31
CA ILE A 103 4.33 2.97 -3.31
C ILE A 103 4.25 4.48 -3.53
N VAL A 104 3.59 4.88 -4.61
CA VAL A 104 3.41 6.29 -4.97
C VAL A 104 1.93 6.63 -4.96
N LYS A 105 1.56 7.63 -4.16
CA LYS A 105 0.24 8.27 -4.19
C LYS A 105 0.30 9.47 -5.12
N TYR A 106 -0.54 9.48 -6.15
CA TYR A 106 -0.53 10.49 -7.20
C TYR A 106 -1.94 10.85 -7.64
N ASN A 107 -2.05 11.95 -8.39
CA ASN A 107 -3.30 12.33 -9.05
C ASN A 107 -3.35 11.75 -10.47
N PRO A 108 -4.24 10.78 -10.76
CA PRO A 108 -4.32 10.13 -12.07
C PRO A 108 -4.77 11.09 -13.20
N LYS A 109 -5.28 12.28 -12.86
CA LYS A 109 -5.64 13.31 -13.85
C LYS A 109 -4.45 14.12 -14.36
N LEU A 110 -3.32 14.10 -13.63
CA LEU A 110 -2.15 14.91 -13.91
C LEU A 110 -0.96 14.08 -14.37
N ILE A 111 -0.83 12.84 -13.88
CA ILE A 111 0.27 11.95 -14.23
C ILE A 111 -0.22 10.52 -14.36
N THR A 112 0.31 9.81 -15.35
CA THR A 112 0.05 8.39 -15.57
C THR A 112 1.08 7.54 -14.82
N PRO A 113 0.72 6.30 -14.44
CA PRO A 113 1.67 5.36 -13.84
C PRO A 113 2.86 5.06 -14.75
N ASP A 114 2.68 5.07 -16.08
CA ASP A 114 3.78 4.90 -17.04
C ASP A 114 4.77 6.07 -16.99
N ALA A 115 4.29 7.31 -16.82
CA ALA A 115 5.15 8.47 -16.64
C ALA A 115 5.93 8.41 -15.31
N LEU A 116 5.29 7.95 -14.23
CA LEU A 116 5.97 7.70 -12.95
C LEU A 116 7.05 6.63 -13.07
N ARG A 117 6.75 5.52 -13.76
CA ARG A 117 7.73 4.47 -14.06
C ARG A 117 8.94 5.05 -14.80
N LYS A 118 8.72 5.77 -15.90
CA LYS A 118 9.80 6.40 -16.68
C LYS A 118 10.59 7.40 -15.85
N ALA A 119 9.93 8.15 -14.98
CA ALA A 119 10.60 9.08 -14.08
C ALA A 119 11.54 8.36 -13.11
N ILE A 120 11.15 7.19 -12.59
CA ILE A 120 12.01 6.35 -11.72
C ILE A 120 13.18 5.77 -12.53
N GLU A 121 12.92 5.25 -13.74
CA GLU A 121 13.97 4.68 -14.63
C GLU A 121 14.99 5.74 -15.09
N ALA A 122 14.61 7.02 -15.17
CA ALA A 122 15.49 8.11 -15.59
C ALA A 122 16.39 8.67 -14.47
N ILE A 123 16.29 8.15 -13.23
CA ILE A 123 17.09 8.63 -12.10
C ILE A 123 18.53 8.11 -12.20
N ALA A 124 19.44 8.95 -12.66
CA ALA A 124 20.87 8.68 -12.61
C ALA A 124 21.40 8.62 -11.16
N PRO A 125 22.47 7.85 -10.87
CA PRO A 125 23.26 7.00 -11.76
C PRO A 125 22.73 5.56 -11.94
N GLY A 126 21.56 5.23 -11.38
CA GLY A 126 21.06 3.86 -11.35
C GLY A 126 20.33 3.46 -12.62
N GLN A 127 20.74 2.35 -13.24
CA GLN A 127 19.94 1.68 -14.27
C GLN A 127 18.83 0.87 -13.60
N TYR A 128 17.84 1.56 -13.02
CA TYR A 128 16.73 0.92 -12.34
C TYR A 128 15.77 0.31 -13.36
N LYS A 129 15.36 -0.95 -13.14
CA LYS A 129 14.31 -1.59 -13.95
C LYS A 129 13.02 -1.60 -13.15
N VAL A 130 11.98 -0.97 -13.69
CA VAL A 130 10.74 -0.72 -12.95
C VAL A 130 9.57 -1.46 -13.57
N SER A 131 8.87 -2.26 -12.76
CA SER A 131 7.65 -2.98 -13.15
C SER A 131 6.47 -2.53 -12.30
N LEU A 132 5.30 -2.32 -12.90
CA LEU A 132 4.08 -2.00 -12.16
C LEU A 132 3.55 -3.27 -11.47
N ALA A 133 3.43 -3.25 -10.15
CA ALA A 133 3.01 -4.39 -9.33
C ALA A 133 1.49 -4.53 -9.27
N SER A 134 0.77 -3.41 -9.18
CA SER A 134 -0.70 -3.31 -9.23
C SER A 134 -1.09 -1.84 -9.11
N GLU A 135 -2.01 -1.39 -9.95
CA GLU A 135 -2.82 -0.20 -9.65
C GLU A 135 -4.04 -0.64 -8.86
N CYS A 136 -4.03 -0.41 -7.54
CA CYS A 136 -5.26 -0.49 -6.77
C CYS A 136 -6.03 0.82 -6.99
N HIS A 137 -6.75 0.86 -8.12
CA HIS A 137 -7.79 1.86 -8.33
C HIS A 137 -8.80 1.71 -7.19
N GLY A 138 -8.89 2.71 -6.32
CA GLY A 138 -10.14 3.00 -5.64
C GLY A 138 -11.17 3.48 -6.67
N SER A 139 -11.61 2.54 -7.54
CA SER A 139 -12.68 2.43 -8.55
C SER A 139 -13.18 3.68 -9.31
N PRO A 140 -13.76 3.60 -10.54
CA PRO A 140 -13.76 2.56 -11.57
C PRO A 140 -13.16 3.06 -12.91
N ASN A 141 -12.89 2.10 -13.80
CA ASN A 141 -12.44 2.18 -15.21
C ASN A 141 -10.97 1.84 -15.45
N SER A 142 -10.81 0.60 -15.92
CA SER A 142 -9.65 -0.09 -16.48
C SER A 142 -8.66 0.76 -17.28
N PRO A 143 -7.43 0.25 -17.43
CA PRO A 143 -6.70 0.29 -18.69
C PRO A 143 -6.74 -1.09 -19.34
N VAL A 144 -7.48 -1.19 -20.44
CA VAL A 144 -7.27 -2.19 -21.49
C VAL A 144 -5.97 -1.83 -22.22
N ILE A 145 -5.22 -2.81 -22.71
CA ILE A 145 -4.38 -2.65 -23.91
C ILE A 145 -4.40 -3.99 -24.69
N PRO A 146 -4.45 -4.03 -26.03
CA PRO A 146 -5.16 -3.19 -27.01
C PRO A 146 -6.06 -4.06 -27.94
N PHE A 147 -7.19 -3.55 -28.43
CA PHE A 147 -7.59 -3.75 -29.84
C PHE A 147 -8.77 -2.81 -30.16
N LEU A 148 -8.46 -1.71 -30.86
CA LEU A 148 -9.08 -1.31 -32.14
C LEU A 148 -10.55 -1.80 -32.33
N GLN A 149 -11.63 -1.01 -32.42
CA GLN A 149 -11.94 0.38 -32.79
C GLN A 149 -13.33 0.76 -32.22
N LYS A 150 -13.54 2.06 -31.95
CA LYS A 150 -14.84 2.74 -31.68
C LYS A 150 -15.81 2.64 -32.89
N PRO A 151 -17.10 3.06 -32.86
CA PRO A 151 -17.83 3.86 -31.86
C PRO A 151 -19.27 3.35 -31.54
N HIS A 152 -19.99 4.13 -30.72
CA HIS A 152 -21.45 4.19 -30.52
C HIS A 152 -21.96 3.73 -29.14
N GLY A 153 -22.72 4.62 -28.50
CA GLY A 153 -23.70 4.25 -27.48
C GLY A 153 -23.52 4.92 -26.13
N SER A 154 -23.94 6.18 -26.04
CA SER A 154 -24.41 6.78 -24.78
C SER A 154 -25.50 5.90 -24.15
N GLY A 155 -25.35 5.51 -22.88
CA GLY A 155 -26.42 4.82 -22.16
C GLY A 155 -25.98 4.33 -20.78
N THR A 156 -26.49 5.00 -19.74
CA THR A 156 -26.64 4.54 -18.35
C THR A 156 -26.67 3.02 -18.15
N SER A 157 -25.88 2.48 -17.22
CA SER A 157 -26.26 1.33 -16.37
C SER A 157 -25.20 1.04 -15.29
N GLN A 158 -25.67 0.80 -14.07
CA GLN A 158 -24.90 0.45 -12.87
C GLN A 158 -24.03 -0.81 -13.08
N PRO A 159 -22.94 -1.02 -12.30
CA PRO A 159 -22.29 -2.31 -12.27
C PRO A 159 -23.16 -3.28 -11.45
N LEU A 160 -23.89 -4.17 -12.14
CA LEU A 160 -24.67 -5.26 -11.54
C LEU A 160 -23.77 -6.42 -11.09
N THR A 161 -22.66 -6.12 -10.41
CA THR A 161 -21.70 -7.14 -9.97
C THR A 161 -21.71 -7.22 -8.45
N GLN A 162 -21.82 -8.44 -7.93
CA GLN A 162 -21.85 -8.73 -6.51
C GLN A 162 -20.49 -9.27 -6.06
N GLU A 163 -20.01 -8.78 -4.92
CA GLU A 163 -18.80 -9.28 -4.28
C GLU A 163 -19.21 -10.25 -3.16
N THR A 164 -18.54 -11.40 -3.07
CA THR A 164 -18.66 -12.32 -1.94
C THR A 164 -17.30 -12.71 -1.41
N VAL A 165 -17.24 -12.94 -0.10
CA VAL A 165 -16.04 -13.41 0.60
C VAL A 165 -16.29 -14.86 1.02
N ILE A 166 -15.40 -15.76 0.59
CA ILE A 166 -15.42 -17.17 0.95
C ILE A 166 -14.22 -17.50 1.84
N ASN A 167 -14.44 -18.30 2.87
CA ASN A 167 -13.38 -18.91 3.64
C ASN A 167 -12.91 -20.17 2.92
N ILE A 168 -11.61 -20.33 2.78
CA ILE A 168 -11.01 -21.47 2.06
C ILE A 168 -10.09 -22.18 3.04
N ASP A 169 -10.50 -23.39 3.44
CA ASP A 169 -9.72 -24.25 4.33
C ASP A 169 -8.70 -25.10 3.53
N GLY A 170 -7.61 -25.51 4.17
CA GLY A 170 -6.61 -26.39 3.56
C GLY A 170 -5.60 -25.72 2.60
N MET A 171 -5.65 -24.40 2.42
CA MET A 171 -4.61 -23.68 1.65
C MET A 171 -3.30 -23.65 2.44
N THR A 172 -2.25 -24.26 1.89
CA THR A 172 -0.93 -24.38 2.56
C THR A 172 0.20 -23.69 1.80
N CYS A 173 -0.01 -23.32 0.53
CA CYS A 173 1.03 -22.71 -0.30
C CYS A 173 0.44 -21.80 -1.40
N ASN A 174 1.28 -20.90 -1.94
CA ASN A 174 0.93 -20.02 -3.06
C ASN A 174 0.52 -20.77 -4.34
N SER A 175 0.94 -22.03 -4.50
CA SER A 175 0.48 -22.89 -5.59
C SER A 175 -1.02 -23.23 -5.49
N CYS A 176 -1.55 -23.40 -4.27
CA CYS A 176 -2.99 -23.60 -4.03
C CYS A 176 -3.78 -22.37 -4.43
N VAL A 177 -3.30 -21.17 -4.07
CA VAL A 177 -3.91 -19.88 -4.41
C VAL A 177 -4.09 -19.75 -5.92
N GLN A 178 -3.00 -19.90 -6.69
CA GLN A 178 -3.03 -19.78 -8.15
C GLN A 178 -3.94 -20.82 -8.80
N SER A 179 -3.97 -22.04 -8.26
CA SER A 179 -4.88 -23.09 -8.75
C SER A 179 -6.34 -22.70 -8.54
N ILE A 180 -6.69 -22.21 -7.35
CA ILE A 180 -8.05 -21.77 -7.02
C ILE A 180 -8.45 -20.57 -7.88
N GLU A 181 -7.60 -19.54 -7.96
CA GLU A 181 -7.85 -18.37 -8.80
C GLU A 181 -8.03 -18.76 -10.27
N GLY A 182 -7.20 -19.66 -10.78
CA GLY A 182 -7.27 -20.15 -12.16
C GLY A 182 -8.51 -20.99 -12.47
N VAL A 183 -9.03 -21.76 -11.51
CA VAL A 183 -10.27 -22.55 -11.68
C VAL A 183 -11.49 -21.66 -11.60
N ILE A 184 -11.59 -20.82 -10.57
CA ILE A 184 -12.77 -19.98 -10.34
C ILE A 184 -12.90 -18.87 -11.39
N SER A 185 -11.77 -18.31 -11.86
CA SER A 185 -11.79 -17.31 -12.93
C SER A 185 -12.34 -17.84 -14.26
N LYS A 186 -12.39 -19.16 -14.46
CA LYS A 186 -12.94 -19.79 -15.67
C LYS A 186 -14.43 -20.12 -15.54
N LYS A 187 -15.04 -19.97 -14.35
CA LYS A 187 -16.47 -20.25 -14.17
C LYS A 187 -17.31 -19.14 -14.80
N THR A 188 -18.39 -19.55 -15.47
CA THR A 188 -19.37 -18.65 -16.07
C THR A 188 -19.95 -17.72 -15.01
N GLY A 189 -20.02 -16.42 -15.31
CA GLY A 189 -20.53 -15.40 -14.40
C GLY A 189 -19.52 -14.88 -13.38
N VAL A 190 -18.33 -15.49 -13.26
CA VAL A 190 -17.24 -14.94 -12.44
C VAL A 190 -16.48 -13.87 -13.23
N LYS A 191 -16.35 -12.70 -12.64
CA LYS A 191 -15.66 -11.56 -13.25
C LYS A 191 -14.24 -11.41 -12.73
N CYS A 192 -14.02 -11.60 -11.43
CA CYS A 192 -12.70 -11.59 -10.80
C CYS A 192 -12.68 -12.47 -9.54
N ILE A 193 -11.54 -13.07 -9.23
CA ILE A 193 -11.27 -13.74 -7.96
C ILE A 193 -9.92 -13.29 -7.42
N ARG A 194 -9.82 -13.11 -6.09
CA ARG A 194 -8.59 -12.83 -5.37
C ARG A 194 -8.49 -13.70 -4.12
N VAL A 195 -7.41 -14.46 -3.97
CA VAL A 195 -7.24 -15.36 -2.83
C VAL A 195 -6.10 -14.89 -1.93
N SER A 196 -6.34 -14.89 -0.61
CA SER A 196 -5.40 -14.46 0.42
C SER A 196 -5.06 -15.63 1.34
N LEU A 197 -3.79 -16.05 1.33
CA LEU A 197 -3.26 -17.04 2.28
C LEU A 197 -3.20 -16.50 3.70
N ALA A 198 -2.85 -15.22 3.87
CA ALA A 198 -2.68 -14.60 5.18
C ALA A 198 -3.99 -14.61 5.99
N ASN A 199 -5.12 -14.52 5.29
CA ASN A 199 -6.44 -14.45 5.89
C ASN A 199 -7.26 -15.74 5.67
N SER A 200 -6.73 -16.71 4.93
CA SER A 200 -7.45 -17.91 4.48
C SER A 200 -8.81 -17.60 3.83
N THR A 201 -8.86 -16.53 3.02
CA THR A 201 -10.10 -16.07 2.36
C THR A 201 -9.92 -15.83 0.86
N GLY A 202 -10.98 -16.07 0.09
CA GLY A 202 -11.12 -15.69 -1.32
C GLY A 202 -12.21 -14.64 -1.50
N ILE A 203 -11.95 -13.61 -2.29
CA ILE A 203 -12.92 -12.57 -2.65
C ILE A 203 -13.28 -12.77 -4.12
N ILE A 204 -14.55 -12.92 -4.43
CA ILE A 204 -15.05 -13.19 -5.79
C ILE A 204 -16.05 -12.11 -6.18
N GLU A 205 -15.79 -11.45 -7.31
CA GLU A 205 -16.74 -10.56 -7.99
C GLU A 205 -17.43 -11.36 -9.09
N TYR A 206 -18.76 -11.42 -9.06
CA TYR A 206 -19.56 -12.19 -9.99
C TYR A 206 -20.87 -11.49 -10.37
N ASP A 207 -21.45 -11.91 -11.49
CA ASP A 207 -22.78 -11.47 -11.91
C ASP A 207 -23.85 -12.38 -11.27
N PRO A 208 -24.71 -11.85 -10.37
CA PRO A 208 -25.74 -12.62 -9.69
C PRO A 208 -26.82 -13.18 -10.64
N LEU A 209 -26.88 -12.72 -11.90
CA LEU A 209 -27.79 -13.25 -12.92
C LEU A 209 -27.24 -14.51 -13.61
N LEU A 210 -25.92 -14.72 -13.57
CA LEU A 210 -25.24 -15.82 -14.27
C LEU A 210 -24.66 -16.86 -13.33
N THR A 211 -24.34 -16.48 -12.08
CA THR A 211 -23.77 -17.38 -11.10
C THR A 211 -24.21 -17.00 -9.70
N SER A 212 -24.20 -17.96 -8.78
CA SER A 212 -24.63 -17.81 -7.41
C SER A 212 -23.53 -18.27 -6.46
N PRO A 213 -23.50 -17.80 -5.21
CA PRO A 213 -22.46 -18.17 -4.25
C PRO A 213 -22.46 -19.69 -3.96
N GLU A 214 -23.59 -20.37 -4.13
CA GLU A 214 -23.72 -21.82 -4.02
C GLU A 214 -22.84 -22.54 -5.07
N ILE A 215 -22.93 -22.11 -6.34
CA ILE A 215 -22.17 -22.70 -7.47
C ILE A 215 -20.66 -22.44 -7.33
N LEU A 216 -20.29 -21.31 -6.73
CA LEU A 216 -18.90 -20.96 -6.43
C LEU A 216 -18.32 -21.80 -5.29
N ARG A 217 -19.16 -22.24 -4.34
CA ARG A 217 -18.75 -23.13 -3.25
C ARG A 217 -18.57 -24.58 -3.70
N GLU A 218 -19.31 -25.02 -4.72
CA GLU A 218 -19.18 -26.37 -5.31
C GLU A 218 -18.02 -26.51 -6.32
N ALA A 219 -17.20 -25.46 -6.48
CA ALA A 219 -16.07 -25.40 -7.40
C ALA A 219 -14.78 -25.97 -6.80
#